data_AF-A0A9E2I1L9-F1
#
_entry.id   AF-A0A9E2I1L9-F1
#
_cell.length_a   1.000
_cell.length_b   1.000
_cell.length_c   1.000
_cell.angle_alpha   90.00
_cell.angle_beta   90.00
_cell.angle_gamma   90.00
#
_symmetry.space_group_name_H-M   'P 1'
#
loop_
_entity.id
_entity.type
_entity.pdbx_description
1 polymer ?
#
loop_
_entity_poly.entity_id
_entity_poly.type
_entity_poly.pdbx_seq_one_letter_code
_entity_poly.pdbx_strand_id
1 'polypeptide(L)'
;MKIDNACVECIINQSRRVTDAIRSDEVLSRRIVSRVETLGEGFDFTKSPPEVAADVYEQMADIAGMDDLYGELKAHATEKAKTFLPQLHKELENSDNKLLTAIKIAVAGNVIDLASEVTFDLNEEMAKIFETNFAHDDLGLLEKALQKASTLLYIGDNVGEHIFDYLCIETLQKLYPELEVFYMVRGNPIINDVTMLEAKEAGFEKLCHLVDSGVNTPGFAYERANEESKRLFDEADLIITKGMGNYE
;
A
#
# COMPACT_ATOMS: atom_id res chain seq x y z
N MET A 1 17.21 7.71 2.91
CA MET A 1 18.04 8.43 1.91
C MET A 1 17.68 9.92 1.91
N LYS A 2 18.61 10.84 1.63
CA LYS A 2 18.30 12.28 1.44
C LYS A 2 18.05 12.58 -0.04
N ILE A 3 17.25 13.60 -0.33
CA ILE A 3 16.94 14.01 -1.69
C ILE A 3 18.21 14.43 -2.46
N ASP A 4 18.25 14.11 -3.76
CA ASP A 4 19.26 14.55 -4.71
C ASP A 4 18.61 15.13 -5.99
N ASN A 5 19.42 15.52 -6.97
CA ASN A 5 18.90 16.10 -8.22
C ASN A 5 18.04 15.11 -9.03
N ALA A 6 18.34 13.82 -8.98
CA ALA A 6 17.52 12.81 -9.66
C ALA A 6 16.15 12.68 -8.98
N CYS A 7 16.09 12.82 -7.66
CA CYS A 7 14.82 12.90 -6.94
C CYS A 7 14.00 14.15 -7.32
N VAL A 8 14.62 15.31 -7.52
CA VAL A 8 13.93 16.53 -7.97
C VAL A 8 13.26 16.29 -9.33
N GLU A 9 14.02 15.77 -10.30
CA GLU A 9 13.51 15.44 -11.63
C GLU A 9 12.39 14.40 -11.56
N CYS A 10 12.53 13.39 -10.69
CA CYS A 10 11.50 12.38 -10.48
C CYS A 10 10.19 13.00 -9.98
N ILE A 11 10.25 13.87 -8.97
CA ILE A 11 9.06 14.53 -8.40
C ILE A 11 8.37 15.46 -9.42
N ILE A 12 9.15 16.20 -10.22
CA ILE A 12 8.59 17.00 -11.32
C ILE A 12 7.90 16.11 -12.35
N ASN A 13 8.48 14.96 -12.69
CA ASN A 13 7.84 14.02 -13.60
C ASN A 13 6.57 13.40 -13.01
N GLN A 14 6.50 13.20 -11.69
CA GLN A 14 5.28 12.74 -11.02
C GLN A 14 4.12 13.72 -11.19
N SER A 15 4.38 15.02 -11.20
CA SER A 15 3.30 16.01 -11.40
C SER A 15 2.62 15.84 -12.76
N ARG A 16 3.35 15.41 -13.79
CA ARG A 16 2.77 15.10 -15.11
C ARG A 16 1.89 13.85 -15.05
N ARG A 17 2.34 12.80 -14.35
CA ARG A 17 1.54 11.59 -14.14
C ARG A 17 0.26 11.89 -13.38
N VAL A 18 0.31 12.77 -12.37
CA VAL A 18 -0.87 13.25 -11.66
C VAL A 18 -1.84 13.95 -12.63
N THR A 19 -1.35 14.84 -13.48
CA THR A 19 -2.21 15.55 -14.44
C THR A 19 -2.90 14.62 -15.44
N ASP A 20 -2.23 13.53 -15.82
CA ASP A 20 -2.80 12.49 -16.67
C ASP A 20 -3.84 11.64 -15.89
N ALA A 21 -3.51 11.26 -14.66
CA ALA A 21 -4.36 10.47 -13.77
C ALA A 21 -5.72 11.15 -13.51
N ILE A 22 -5.70 12.46 -13.23
CA ILE A 22 -6.92 13.25 -13.00
C ILE A 22 -7.58 13.73 -14.30
N ARG A 23 -7.05 13.37 -15.47
CA ARG A 23 -7.53 13.80 -16.80
C ARG A 23 -7.73 15.31 -16.88
N SER A 24 -6.78 16.06 -16.33
CA SER A 24 -6.85 17.53 -16.27
C SER A 24 -6.86 18.16 -17.67
N ASP A 25 -7.49 19.33 -17.78
CA ASP A 25 -7.34 20.16 -18.97
C ASP A 25 -5.94 20.80 -19.04
N GLU A 26 -5.60 21.36 -20.20
CA GLU A 26 -4.28 21.97 -20.43
C GLU A 26 -3.97 23.12 -19.46
N VAL A 27 -4.99 23.84 -18.99
CA VAL A 27 -4.82 24.98 -18.08
C VAL A 27 -4.47 24.48 -16.68
N LEU A 28 -5.21 23.51 -16.17
CA LEU A 28 -4.94 22.89 -14.87
C LEU A 28 -3.61 22.13 -14.89
N SER A 29 -3.34 21.37 -15.95
CA SER A 29 -2.06 20.65 -16.11
C SER A 29 -0.87 21.60 -16.04
N ARG A 30 -0.90 22.71 -16.80
CA ARG A 30 0.16 23.72 -16.77
C ARG A 30 0.32 24.35 -15.38
N ARG A 31 -0.77 24.64 -14.68
CA ARG A 31 -0.73 25.21 -13.32
C ARG A 31 -0.05 24.25 -12.32
N ILE A 32 -0.42 22.97 -12.35
CA ILE A 32 0.17 21.94 -11.49
C ILE A 32 1.66 21.79 -11.77
N VAL A 33 2.03 21.53 -13.03
CA VAL A 33 3.43 21.29 -13.42
C VAL A 33 4.30 22.50 -13.10
N SER A 34 3.88 23.71 -13.45
CA SER A 34 4.64 24.93 -13.17
C SER A 34 4.82 25.18 -11.67
N ARG A 35 3.81 24.83 -10.84
CA ARG A 35 3.93 24.91 -9.39
C ARG A 35 5.00 23.94 -8.88
N VAL A 36 4.98 22.68 -9.32
CA VAL A 36 5.95 21.68 -8.87
C VAL A 36 7.36 22.01 -9.33
N GLU A 37 7.54 22.50 -10.56
CA GLU A 37 8.82 23.02 -11.05
C GLU A 37 9.35 24.15 -10.14
N THR A 38 8.49 25.09 -9.76
CA THR A 38 8.86 26.18 -8.84
C THR A 38 9.22 25.67 -7.44
N LEU A 39 8.49 24.68 -6.92
CA LEU A 39 8.80 24.07 -5.62
C LEU A 39 10.15 23.33 -5.66
N GLY A 40 10.46 22.68 -6.78
CA GLY A 40 11.71 21.94 -6.99
C GLY A 40 12.97 22.79 -6.84
N GLU A 41 12.91 24.08 -7.17
CA GLU A 41 14.04 25.02 -6.98
C GLU A 41 14.38 25.24 -5.50
N GLY A 42 13.43 25.00 -4.59
CA GLY A 42 13.53 25.28 -3.16
C GLY A 42 13.46 24.05 -2.26
N PHE A 43 13.61 22.84 -2.79
CA PHE A 43 13.56 21.62 -1.98
C PHE A 43 14.66 21.61 -0.91
N ASP A 44 14.31 21.12 0.28
CA ASP A 44 15.23 20.97 1.39
C ASP A 44 16.03 19.67 1.23
N PHE A 45 17.32 19.81 0.87
CA PHE A 45 18.24 18.69 0.68
C PHE A 45 18.60 17.92 1.97
N THR A 46 18.07 18.36 3.12
CA THR A 46 18.19 17.61 4.36
C THR A 46 17.06 16.60 4.57
N LYS A 47 15.92 16.76 3.90
CA LYS A 47 14.76 15.86 3.94
C LYS A 47 14.95 14.65 3.02
N SER A 48 14.17 13.60 3.29
CA SER A 48 14.05 12.44 2.41
C SER A 48 13.08 12.69 1.23
N PRO A 49 13.21 11.94 0.13
CA PRO A 49 12.30 12.08 -1.01
C PRO A 49 10.82 11.91 -0.66
N PRO A 50 10.38 10.93 0.16
CA PRO A 50 8.98 10.79 0.58
C PRO A 50 8.47 12.02 1.34
N GLU A 51 9.30 12.64 2.17
CA GLU A 51 8.91 13.82 2.93
C GLU A 51 8.65 15.04 2.05
N VAL A 52 9.48 15.25 1.02
CA VAL A 52 9.30 16.31 0.04
C VAL A 52 8.11 16.01 -0.87
N ALA A 53 7.94 14.75 -1.27
CA ALA A 53 6.82 14.33 -2.09
C ALA A 53 5.47 14.59 -1.40
N ALA A 54 5.36 14.33 -0.09
CA ALA A 54 4.14 14.62 0.67
C ALA A 54 3.67 16.08 0.51
N ASP A 55 4.58 17.03 0.73
CA ASP A 55 4.31 18.48 0.60
C ASP A 55 3.89 18.82 -0.86
N VAL A 56 4.50 18.17 -1.84
CA VAL A 56 4.18 18.38 -3.27
C VAL A 56 2.81 17.81 -3.65
N TYR A 57 2.46 16.62 -3.18
CA TYR A 57 1.14 16.01 -3.44
C TYR A 57 0.00 16.83 -2.82
N GLU A 58 0.18 17.35 -1.61
CA GLU A 58 -0.77 18.28 -0.98
C GLU A 58 -0.99 19.53 -1.84
N GLN A 59 0.09 20.16 -2.34
CA GLN A 59 -0.03 21.32 -3.21
C GLN A 59 -0.71 21.02 -4.55
N MET A 60 -0.50 19.83 -5.11
CA MET A 60 -1.18 19.41 -6.34
C MET A 60 -2.69 19.20 -6.10
N ALA A 61 -3.04 18.58 -4.98
CA ALA A 61 -4.42 18.35 -4.54
C ALA A 61 -5.17 19.69 -4.34
N ASP A 62 -4.54 20.65 -3.65
CA ASP A 62 -5.07 22.01 -3.46
C ASP A 62 -5.34 22.73 -4.80
N ILE A 63 -4.41 22.64 -5.75
CA ILE A 63 -4.56 23.28 -7.07
C ILE A 63 -5.68 22.64 -7.87
N ALA A 64 -5.82 21.32 -7.80
CA ALA A 64 -6.87 20.55 -8.46
C ALA A 64 -8.24 20.70 -7.78
N GLY A 65 -8.28 21.11 -6.51
CA GLY A 65 -9.50 21.14 -5.71
C GLY A 65 -10.03 19.73 -5.43
N MET A 66 -9.12 18.77 -5.20
CA MET A 66 -9.43 17.36 -4.99
C MET A 66 -8.83 16.88 -3.67
N ASP A 67 -9.59 16.15 -2.85
CA ASP A 67 -9.08 15.57 -1.60
C ASP A 67 -8.19 14.34 -1.87
N ASP A 68 -8.49 13.56 -2.92
CA ASP A 68 -7.68 12.43 -3.38
C ASP A 68 -7.48 12.51 -4.90
N LEU A 69 -6.24 12.74 -5.32
CA LEU A 69 -5.84 12.80 -6.73
C LEU A 69 -5.96 11.46 -7.46
N TYR A 70 -5.97 10.34 -6.74
CA TYR A 70 -6.03 8.98 -7.30
C TYR A 70 -7.32 8.25 -6.95
N GLY A 71 -8.30 8.90 -6.32
CA GLY A 71 -9.52 8.25 -5.84
C GLY A 71 -10.27 7.45 -6.91
N GLU A 72 -10.39 7.96 -8.14
CA GLU A 72 -10.99 7.19 -9.24
C GLU A 72 -10.16 5.96 -9.61
N LEU A 73 -8.84 6.08 -9.70
CA LEU A 73 -7.95 4.95 -10.03
C LEU A 73 -7.97 3.89 -8.94
N LYS A 74 -7.96 4.31 -7.67
CA LYS A 74 -8.12 3.46 -6.48
C LYS A 74 -9.42 2.65 -6.53
N ALA A 75 -10.55 3.31 -6.82
CA ALA A 75 -11.83 2.60 -6.95
C ALA A 75 -11.82 1.54 -8.07
N HIS A 76 -11.23 1.85 -9.23
CA HIS A 76 -11.09 0.88 -10.32
C HIS A 76 -10.15 -0.28 -9.95
N ALA A 77 -9.05 0.00 -9.26
CA ALA A 77 -8.10 -1.01 -8.78
C ALA A 77 -8.78 -1.97 -7.79
N THR A 78 -9.58 -1.45 -6.86
CA THR A 78 -10.38 -2.25 -5.92
C THR A 78 -11.36 -3.17 -6.64
N GLU A 79 -12.14 -2.66 -7.59
CA GLU A 79 -13.11 -3.49 -8.32
C GLU A 79 -12.42 -4.56 -9.17
N LYS A 80 -11.29 -4.22 -9.79
CA LYS A 80 -10.47 -5.18 -10.52
C LYS A 80 -9.92 -6.27 -9.60
N ALA A 81 -9.39 -5.91 -8.42
CA ALA A 81 -8.89 -6.86 -7.43
C ALA A 81 -9.97 -7.84 -6.96
N LYS A 82 -11.20 -7.35 -6.73
CA LYS A 82 -12.33 -8.20 -6.33
C LYS A 82 -12.67 -9.29 -7.35
N THR A 83 -12.38 -9.10 -8.64
CA THR A 83 -12.63 -10.13 -9.67
C THR A 83 -11.82 -11.42 -9.46
N PHE A 84 -10.71 -11.34 -8.72
CA PHE A 84 -9.86 -12.49 -8.43
C PHE A 84 -10.30 -13.30 -7.21
N LEU A 85 -11.16 -12.74 -6.34
CA LEU A 85 -11.60 -13.38 -5.10
C LEU A 85 -12.08 -14.83 -5.29
N PRO A 86 -12.91 -15.18 -6.30
CA PRO A 86 -13.36 -16.56 -6.48
C PRO A 86 -12.20 -17.55 -6.70
N GLN A 87 -11.18 -17.15 -7.46
CA GLN A 87 -9.99 -17.98 -7.68
C GLN A 87 -9.15 -18.07 -6.42
N LEU A 88 -8.89 -16.95 -5.74
CA LEU A 88 -8.07 -16.92 -4.52
C LEU A 88 -8.69 -17.77 -3.40
N HIS A 89 -10.01 -17.73 -3.24
CA HIS A 89 -10.72 -18.61 -2.31
C HIS A 89 -10.53 -20.08 -2.68
N LYS A 90 -10.62 -20.44 -3.97
CA LYS A 90 -10.40 -21.81 -4.43
C LYS A 90 -8.96 -22.28 -4.19
N GLU A 91 -7.96 -21.44 -4.42
CA GLU A 91 -6.56 -21.75 -4.10
C GLU A 91 -6.38 -21.98 -2.60
N LEU A 92 -6.95 -21.10 -1.77
CA LEU A 92 -6.94 -21.28 -0.31
C LEU A 92 -7.64 -22.57 0.09
N GLU A 93 -8.82 -22.89 -0.41
CA GLU A 93 -9.60 -24.09 -0.05
C GLU A 93 -8.87 -25.39 -0.41
N ASN A 94 -8.24 -25.45 -1.58
CA ASN A 94 -7.55 -26.65 -2.06
C ASN A 94 -6.10 -26.79 -1.55
N SER A 95 -5.54 -25.75 -0.95
CA SER A 95 -4.16 -25.78 -0.46
C SER A 95 -3.98 -26.66 0.78
N ASP A 96 -2.91 -27.46 0.80
CA ASP A 96 -2.45 -28.21 1.97
C ASP A 96 -1.79 -27.29 3.01
N ASN A 97 -1.19 -26.19 2.58
CA ASN A 97 -0.53 -25.21 3.45
C ASN A 97 -1.21 -23.84 3.31
N LYS A 98 -2.25 -23.63 4.14
CA LYS A 98 -3.05 -22.39 4.14
C LYS A 98 -2.19 -21.15 4.43
N LEU A 99 -1.19 -21.26 5.31
CA LEU A 99 -0.31 -20.14 5.66
C LEU A 99 0.51 -19.71 4.44
N LEU A 100 1.21 -20.64 3.79
CA LEU A 100 1.99 -20.33 2.59
C LEU A 100 1.11 -19.72 1.50
N THR A 101 -0.07 -20.30 1.25
CA THR A 101 -1.00 -19.78 0.24
C THR A 101 -1.50 -18.39 0.58
N ALA A 102 -1.86 -18.11 1.84
CA ALA A 102 -2.26 -16.78 2.27
C ALA A 102 -1.16 -15.73 2.07
N ILE A 103 0.09 -16.07 2.39
CA ILE A 103 1.24 -15.18 2.17
C ILE A 103 1.47 -14.95 0.67
N LYS A 104 1.38 -16.00 -0.17
CA LYS A 104 1.47 -15.83 -1.63
C LYS A 104 0.34 -14.96 -2.19
N ILE A 105 -0.88 -15.08 -1.67
CA ILE A 105 -2.01 -14.21 -2.04
C ILE A 105 -1.68 -12.75 -1.73
N ALA A 106 -1.22 -12.46 -0.51
CA ALA A 106 -0.83 -11.11 -0.12
C ALA A 106 0.26 -10.54 -1.05
N VAL A 107 1.27 -11.33 -1.40
CA VAL A 107 2.33 -10.90 -2.33
C VAL A 107 1.80 -10.71 -3.76
N ALA A 108 0.85 -11.53 -4.20
CA ALA A 108 0.27 -11.44 -5.54
C ALA A 108 -0.46 -10.11 -5.79
N GLY A 109 -1.08 -9.54 -4.75
CA GLY A 109 -1.76 -8.25 -4.84
C GLY A 109 -0.85 -7.13 -5.36
N ASN A 110 0.40 -7.08 -4.87
CA ASN A 110 1.38 -6.08 -5.32
C ASN A 110 1.83 -6.31 -6.78
N VAL A 111 1.93 -7.57 -7.22
CA VAL A 111 2.31 -7.89 -8.61
C VAL A 111 1.23 -7.47 -9.61
N ILE A 112 -0.05 -7.57 -9.23
CA ILE A 112 -1.19 -7.19 -10.09
C ILE A 112 -1.28 -5.67 -10.27
N ASP A 113 -0.89 -4.90 -9.26
CA ASP A 113 -0.79 -3.43 -9.34
C ASP A 113 0.22 -3.02 -10.43
N LEU A 114 1.43 -3.58 -10.38
CA LEU A 114 2.47 -3.41 -11.40
C LEU A 114 2.04 -3.91 -12.79
N ALA A 115 1.36 -5.06 -12.86
CA ALA A 115 0.91 -5.63 -14.13
C ALA A 115 -0.26 -4.86 -14.75
N SER A 116 -0.97 -4.02 -13.99
CA SER A 116 -2.06 -3.20 -14.53
C SER A 116 -1.59 -2.11 -15.50
N GLU A 117 -0.30 -1.75 -15.44
CA GLU A 117 0.34 -0.82 -16.37
C GLU A 117 0.76 -1.49 -17.70
N VAL A 118 0.69 -2.82 -17.79
CA VAL A 118 1.13 -3.60 -18.96
C VAL A 118 0.01 -4.53 -19.44
N THR A 119 -0.14 -4.71 -20.76
CA THR A 119 -1.18 -5.57 -21.36
C THR A 119 -0.88 -7.07 -21.18
N PHE A 120 -0.82 -7.57 -19.94
CA PHE A 120 -0.65 -8.99 -19.63
C PHE A 120 -1.99 -9.66 -19.29
N ASP A 121 -2.06 -10.99 -19.50
CA ASP A 121 -3.14 -11.81 -18.96
C ASP A 121 -2.88 -12.04 -17.46
N LEU A 122 -3.61 -11.30 -16.64
CA LEU A 122 -3.47 -11.32 -15.19
C LEU A 122 -3.77 -12.68 -14.57
N ASN A 123 -4.58 -13.52 -15.22
CA ASN A 123 -4.86 -14.86 -14.71
C ASN A 123 -3.64 -15.77 -14.84
N GLU A 124 -2.87 -15.62 -15.92
CA GLU A 124 -1.65 -16.40 -16.15
C GLU A 124 -0.57 -15.98 -15.14
N GLU A 125 -0.40 -14.67 -14.91
CA GLU A 125 0.55 -14.17 -13.91
C GLU A 125 0.17 -14.60 -12.50
N MET A 126 -1.13 -14.58 -12.15
CA MET A 126 -1.58 -15.11 -10.87
C MET A 126 -1.24 -16.59 -10.68
N ALA A 127 -1.47 -17.43 -11.69
CA ALA A 127 -1.14 -18.85 -11.61
C ALA A 127 0.38 -19.06 -11.39
N LYS A 128 1.21 -18.29 -12.10
CA LYS A 128 2.68 -18.34 -11.95
C LYS A 128 3.13 -17.97 -10.53
N ILE A 129 2.48 -17.01 -9.88
CA ILE A 129 2.86 -16.59 -8.52
C ILE A 129 2.71 -17.75 -7.52
N PHE A 130 1.67 -18.57 -7.65
CA PHE A 130 1.48 -19.73 -6.78
C PHE A 130 2.52 -20.84 -7.00
N GLU A 131 3.06 -20.96 -8.21
CA GLU A 131 4.11 -21.94 -8.55
C GLU A 131 5.53 -21.42 -8.26
N THR A 132 5.71 -20.10 -8.25
CA THR A 132 7.03 -19.47 -8.07
C THR A 132 7.46 -19.53 -6.61
N ASN A 133 8.70 -19.97 -6.37
CA ASN A 133 9.31 -19.93 -5.04
C ASN A 133 9.79 -18.52 -4.71
N PHE A 134 9.70 -18.13 -3.44
CA PHE A 134 10.29 -16.88 -2.99
C PHE A 134 11.81 -16.92 -3.14
N ALA A 135 12.40 -15.82 -3.64
CA ALA A 135 13.85 -15.69 -3.72
C ALA A 135 14.51 -15.67 -2.34
N HIS A 136 13.81 -15.10 -1.36
CA HIS A 136 14.15 -15.12 0.05
C HIS A 136 12.92 -15.60 0.82
N ASP A 137 13.04 -16.74 1.51
CA ASP A 137 11.90 -17.43 2.13
C ASP A 137 12.16 -17.68 3.62
N ASP A 138 11.57 -16.82 4.46
CA ASP A 138 11.57 -16.94 5.91
C ASP A 138 10.23 -17.46 6.45
N LEU A 139 9.41 -18.13 5.64
CA LEU A 139 8.08 -18.60 6.06
C LEU A 139 8.13 -19.44 7.34
N GLY A 140 9.14 -20.31 7.49
CA GLY A 140 9.30 -21.13 8.69
C GLY A 140 9.66 -20.32 9.96
N LEU A 141 10.26 -19.13 9.81
CA LEU A 141 10.46 -18.20 10.92
C LEU A 141 9.17 -17.44 11.21
N LEU A 142 8.47 -16.99 10.18
CA LEU A 142 7.16 -16.35 10.30
C LEU A 142 6.15 -17.25 11.02
N GLU A 143 6.06 -18.52 10.64
CA GLU A 143 5.16 -19.49 11.29
C GLU A 143 5.45 -19.64 12.79
N LYS A 144 6.73 -19.71 13.18
CA LYS A 144 7.13 -19.79 14.59
C LYS A 144 6.86 -18.50 15.37
N ALA A 145 6.94 -17.35 14.70
CA ALA A 145 6.61 -16.06 15.30
C ALA A 145 5.09 -15.96 15.53
N LEU A 146 4.29 -16.30 14.51
CA LEU A 146 2.81 -16.32 14.59
C LEU A 146 2.29 -17.27 15.68
N GLN A 147 2.94 -18.41 15.90
CA GLN A 147 2.57 -19.34 16.98
C GLN A 147 2.74 -18.77 18.40
N LYS A 148 3.51 -17.69 18.57
CA LYS A 148 3.84 -17.09 19.87
C LYS A 148 3.31 -15.68 20.04
N ALA A 149 3.10 -14.96 18.94
CA ALA A 149 2.58 -13.61 18.93
C ALA A 149 1.16 -13.58 19.48
N SER A 150 0.89 -12.64 20.37
CA SER A 150 -0.47 -12.28 20.79
C SER A 150 -0.99 -11.14 19.93
N THR A 151 -0.10 -10.28 19.43
CA THR A 151 -0.42 -9.11 18.59
C THR A 151 0.32 -9.15 17.25
N LEU A 152 -0.39 -8.85 16.17
CA LEU A 152 0.16 -8.64 14.84
C LEU A 152 -0.21 -7.24 14.34
N LEU A 153 0.80 -6.42 14.08
CA LEU A 153 0.65 -5.20 13.30
C LEU A 153 0.89 -5.51 11.81
N TYR A 154 -0.14 -5.34 10.99
CA TYR A 154 -0.09 -5.50 9.55
C TYR A 154 -0.15 -4.12 8.88
N ILE A 155 0.93 -3.69 8.25
CA ILE A 155 1.03 -2.38 7.59
C ILE A 155 0.73 -2.55 6.10
N GLY A 156 -0.40 -1.99 5.65
CA GLY A 156 -0.80 -2.00 4.26
C GLY A 156 0.07 -1.11 3.38
N ASP A 157 -0.03 -1.31 2.06
CA ASP A 157 0.62 -0.48 1.05
C ASP A 157 -0.42 0.09 0.08
N ASN A 158 -0.78 -0.63 -0.99
CA ASN A 158 -1.60 -0.06 -2.06
C ASN A 158 -3.09 -0.46 -2.02
N VAL A 159 -3.92 0.39 -2.60
CA VAL A 159 -5.30 0.05 -2.97
C VAL A 159 -5.29 -0.98 -4.10
N GLY A 160 -6.27 -1.88 -4.12
CA GLY A 160 -6.25 -3.14 -4.87
C GLY A 160 -5.56 -4.26 -4.10
N GLU A 161 -4.31 -4.05 -3.63
CA GLU A 161 -3.56 -5.03 -2.83
C GLU A 161 -4.26 -5.34 -1.50
N HIS A 162 -4.83 -4.35 -0.82
CA HIS A 162 -5.59 -4.54 0.42
C HIS A 162 -6.73 -5.59 0.32
N ILE A 163 -7.26 -5.88 -0.87
CA ILE A 163 -8.26 -6.96 -1.05
C ILE A 163 -7.62 -8.35 -0.86
N PHE A 164 -6.36 -8.50 -1.27
CA PHE A 164 -5.56 -9.71 -1.06
C PHE A 164 -5.09 -9.80 0.39
N ASP A 165 -4.71 -8.67 0.99
CA ASP A 165 -4.36 -8.59 2.41
C ASP A 165 -5.53 -9.00 3.30
N TYR A 166 -6.76 -8.60 2.94
CA TYR A 166 -7.97 -9.01 3.65
C TYR A 166 -8.07 -10.54 3.74
N LEU A 167 -7.89 -11.25 2.62
CA LEU A 167 -7.90 -12.72 2.60
C LEU A 167 -6.76 -13.33 3.40
N CYS A 168 -5.58 -12.71 3.37
CA CYS A 168 -4.44 -13.14 4.14
C CYS A 168 -4.72 -13.02 5.64
N ILE A 169 -5.16 -11.85 6.11
CA ILE A 169 -5.51 -11.58 7.51
C ILE A 169 -6.64 -12.49 7.97
N GLU A 170 -7.69 -12.67 7.16
CA GLU A 170 -8.78 -13.59 7.48
C GLU A 170 -8.28 -15.03 7.66
N THR A 171 -7.33 -15.46 6.82
CA THR A 171 -6.71 -16.79 6.94
C THR A 171 -5.83 -16.88 8.18
N LEU A 172 -5.04 -15.83 8.49
CA LEU A 172 -4.22 -15.78 9.70
C LEU A 172 -5.08 -15.87 10.97
N GLN A 173 -6.19 -15.15 11.05
CA GLN A 173 -7.10 -15.22 12.20
C GLN A 173 -7.78 -16.59 12.33
N LYS A 174 -8.04 -17.28 11.21
CA LYS A 174 -8.54 -18.67 11.25
C LYS A 174 -7.49 -19.66 11.75
N LEU A 175 -6.23 -19.46 11.38
CA LEU A 175 -5.10 -20.32 11.79
C LEU A 175 -4.62 -20.04 13.20
N TYR A 176 -4.71 -18.79 13.64
CA TYR A 176 -4.26 -18.29 14.95
C TYR A 176 -5.39 -17.49 15.62
N PRO A 177 -6.42 -18.17 16.19
CA PRO A 177 -7.64 -17.51 16.67
C PRO A 177 -7.45 -16.52 17.83
N GLU A 178 -6.37 -16.66 18.59
CA GLU A 178 -6.03 -15.78 19.71
C GLU A 178 -5.16 -14.58 19.28
N LEU A 179 -4.78 -14.51 17.99
CA LEU A 179 -3.97 -13.42 17.46
C LEU A 179 -4.82 -12.17 17.25
N GLU A 180 -4.53 -11.12 18.01
CA GLU A 180 -5.12 -9.80 17.79
C GLU A 180 -4.40 -9.12 16.62
N VAL A 181 -5.16 -8.76 15.58
CA VAL A 181 -4.61 -8.16 14.36
C VAL A 181 -5.00 -6.69 14.27
N PHE A 182 -4.01 -5.86 13.98
CA PHE A 182 -4.16 -4.44 13.67
C PHE A 182 -3.76 -4.21 12.21
N TYR A 183 -4.66 -3.64 11.40
CA TYR A 183 -4.35 -3.26 10.02
C TYR A 183 -4.16 -1.74 9.96
N MET A 184 -2.91 -1.33 9.73
CA MET A 184 -2.49 0.07 9.72
C MET A 184 -2.37 0.59 8.29
N VAL A 185 -2.98 1.74 8.06
CA VAL A 185 -3.11 2.40 6.75
C VAL A 185 -2.59 3.84 6.81
N ARG A 186 -2.44 4.52 5.66
CA ARG A 186 -2.01 5.92 5.61
C ARG A 186 -3.05 6.85 6.24
N GLY A 187 -2.58 7.98 6.77
CA GLY A 187 -3.45 8.98 7.41
C GLY A 187 -4.16 9.93 6.45
N ASN A 188 -3.72 9.98 5.20
CA ASN A 188 -4.38 10.73 4.15
C ASN A 188 -4.07 10.12 2.78
N PRO A 189 -4.85 10.48 1.75
CA PRO A 189 -4.54 10.12 0.39
C PRO A 189 -3.12 10.56 -0.01
N ILE A 190 -2.35 9.58 -0.47
CA ILE A 190 -1.03 9.77 -1.08
C ILE A 190 -0.85 8.67 -2.11
N ILE A 191 -0.61 9.06 -3.37
CA ILE A 191 -0.52 8.14 -4.52
C ILE A 191 -1.69 7.14 -4.51
N ASN A 192 -1.42 5.84 -4.60
CA ASN A 192 -2.38 4.76 -4.57
C ASN A 192 -2.39 4.03 -3.22
N ASP A 193 -1.73 4.56 -2.19
CA ASP A 193 -1.67 3.93 -0.87
C ASP A 193 -3.08 3.83 -0.24
N VAL A 194 -3.31 2.74 0.51
CA VAL A 194 -4.55 2.47 1.22
C VAL A 194 -4.73 3.44 2.39
N THR A 195 -5.96 3.96 2.55
CA THR A 195 -6.35 4.80 3.68
C THR A 195 -7.50 4.17 4.47
N MET A 196 -7.95 4.85 5.53
CA MET A 196 -9.12 4.43 6.30
C MET A 196 -10.38 4.32 5.46
N LEU A 197 -10.51 5.06 4.35
CA LEU A 197 -11.65 4.98 3.46
C LEU A 197 -11.74 3.60 2.80
N GLU A 198 -10.71 3.21 2.04
CA GLU A 198 -10.71 1.94 1.29
C GLU A 198 -10.73 0.73 2.23
N ALA A 199 -10.02 0.81 3.36
CA ALA A 199 -10.01 -0.27 4.34
C ALA A 199 -11.40 -0.48 4.98
N LYS A 200 -12.15 0.58 5.26
CA LYS A 200 -13.54 0.46 5.75
C LYS A 200 -14.47 -0.09 4.68
N GLU A 201 -14.35 0.38 3.44
CA GLU A 201 -15.16 -0.10 2.32
C GLU A 201 -14.93 -1.59 2.04
N ALA A 202 -13.70 -2.08 2.20
CA ALA A 202 -13.36 -3.50 2.12
C ALA A 202 -13.82 -4.32 3.34
N GLY A 203 -14.28 -3.67 4.42
CA GLY A 203 -14.87 -4.31 5.59
C GLY A 203 -13.87 -4.73 6.67
N PHE A 204 -12.64 -4.21 6.65
CA PHE A 204 -11.61 -4.55 7.64
C PHE A 204 -12.03 -4.27 9.09
N GLU A 205 -12.92 -3.30 9.34
CA GLU A 205 -13.43 -2.97 10.69
C GLU A 205 -14.18 -4.14 11.35
N LYS A 206 -14.67 -5.10 10.56
CA LYS A 206 -15.33 -6.32 11.04
C LYS A 206 -14.35 -7.48 11.21
N LEU A 207 -13.17 -7.37 10.60
CA LEU A 207 -12.15 -8.39 10.57
C LEU A 207 -11.12 -8.16 11.69
N CYS A 208 -10.63 -6.93 11.83
CA CYS A 208 -9.49 -6.59 12.68
C CYS A 208 -9.54 -5.12 13.13
N HIS A 209 -8.59 -4.71 13.97
CA HIS A 209 -8.49 -3.33 14.44
C HIS A 209 -7.90 -2.44 13.33
N LEU A 210 -8.68 -1.50 12.80
CA LEU A 210 -8.19 -0.52 11.83
C LEU A 210 -7.45 0.63 12.52
N VAL A 211 -6.26 0.94 12.00
CA VAL A 211 -5.38 1.95 12.57
C VAL A 211 -5.00 2.99 11.52
N ASP A 212 -5.32 4.24 11.80
CA ASP A 212 -4.85 5.38 11.04
C ASP A 212 -3.43 5.75 11.52
N SER A 213 -2.43 5.62 10.64
CA SER A 213 -1.04 5.91 10.99
C SER A 213 -0.76 7.40 11.25
N GLY A 214 -1.60 8.31 10.74
CA GLY A 214 -1.29 9.73 10.61
C GLY A 214 -0.18 10.04 9.60
N VAL A 215 0.39 9.02 8.94
CA VAL A 215 1.48 9.19 7.99
C VAL A 215 0.95 9.68 6.65
N ASN A 216 1.58 10.73 6.13
CA ASN A 216 1.21 11.40 4.88
C ASN A 216 2.25 11.23 3.76
N THR A 217 3.12 10.24 3.88
CA THR A 217 4.15 9.89 2.87
C THR A 217 3.79 8.59 2.18
N PRO A 218 4.29 8.33 0.95
CA PRO A 218 4.37 6.98 0.41
C PRO A 218 5.23 6.13 1.35
N GLY A 219 4.77 4.95 1.72
CA GLY A 219 5.42 4.16 2.78
C GLY A 219 5.16 4.67 4.20
N PHE A 220 5.38 3.81 5.20
CA PHE A 220 5.25 4.13 6.60
C PHE A 220 6.52 4.79 7.16
N ALA A 221 6.50 6.11 7.33
CA ALA A 221 7.57 6.85 7.98
C ALA A 221 7.32 6.95 9.51
N TYR A 222 8.00 6.12 10.30
CA TYR A 222 7.83 6.06 11.77
C TYR A 222 7.87 7.43 12.45
N GLU A 223 8.83 8.29 12.09
CA GLU A 223 8.97 9.62 12.69
C GLU A 223 7.75 10.54 12.49
N ARG A 224 7.00 10.33 11.40
CA ARG A 224 5.79 11.09 11.05
C ARG A 224 4.51 10.45 11.58
N ALA A 225 4.58 9.22 12.07
CA ALA A 225 3.43 8.52 12.61
C ALA A 225 2.92 9.19 13.89
N ASN A 226 1.62 9.08 14.12
CA ASN A 226 1.01 9.55 15.37
C ASN A 226 1.45 8.68 16.57
N GLU A 227 1.27 9.20 17.79
CA GLU A 227 1.74 8.54 19.02
C GLU A 227 1.06 7.19 19.30
N GLU A 228 -0.16 6.99 18.81
CA GLU A 228 -0.84 5.69 18.91
C GLU A 228 -0.16 4.65 18.01
N SER A 229 0.14 5.02 16.78
CA SER A 229 0.77 4.16 15.79
C SER A 229 2.22 3.84 16.13
N LYS A 230 2.97 4.80 16.68
CA LYS A 230 4.32 4.56 17.21
C LYS A 230 4.32 3.55 18.34
N ARG A 231 3.41 3.72 19.31
CA ARG A 231 3.26 2.75 20.42
C ARG A 231 2.91 1.37 19.91
N LEU A 232 1.93 1.27 19.00
CA LEU A 232 1.55 -0.01 18.42
C LEU A 232 2.70 -0.67 17.65
N PHE A 233 3.49 0.12 16.90
CA PHE A 233 4.68 -0.38 16.22
C PHE A 233 5.74 -0.90 17.20
N ASP A 234 5.98 -0.19 18.30
CA ASP A 234 7.01 -0.55 19.29
C ASP A 234 6.59 -1.73 20.18
N GLU A 235 5.29 -1.92 20.39
CA GLU A 235 4.73 -2.91 21.32
C GLU A 235 4.26 -4.20 20.65
N ALA A 236 4.01 -4.20 19.32
CA ALA A 236 3.54 -5.39 18.61
C ALA A 236 4.55 -6.56 18.69
N ASP A 237 4.06 -7.77 18.95
CA ASP A 237 4.91 -8.98 19.00
C ASP A 237 5.46 -9.35 17.62
N LEU A 238 4.70 -9.04 16.57
CA LEU A 238 5.04 -9.30 15.18
C LEU A 238 4.53 -8.16 14.29
N ILE A 239 5.34 -7.77 13.31
CA ILE A 239 4.98 -6.79 12.29
C ILE A 239 5.10 -7.45 10.92
N ILE A 240 4.05 -7.36 10.11
CA ILE A 240 4.09 -7.67 8.67
C ILE A 240 3.96 -6.36 7.91
N THR A 241 4.92 -6.07 7.06
CA THR A 241 4.92 -4.87 6.20
C THR A 241 4.79 -5.28 4.74
N LYS A 242 4.00 -4.53 3.97
CA LYS A 242 3.78 -4.78 2.54
C LYS A 242 4.46 -3.73 1.68
N GLY A 243 4.91 -4.15 0.50
CA GLY A 243 5.46 -3.23 -0.50
C GLY A 243 6.86 -2.69 -0.20
N MET A 244 7.43 -2.05 -1.22
CA MET A 244 8.81 -1.54 -1.17
C MET A 244 8.90 -0.26 -0.33
N GLY A 245 7.88 0.59 -0.36
CA GLY A 245 7.87 1.84 0.41
C GLY A 245 7.90 1.63 1.93
N ASN A 246 7.32 0.54 2.44
CA ASN A 246 7.42 0.19 3.86
C ASN A 246 8.71 -0.58 4.20
N TYR A 247 9.41 -1.13 3.21
CA TYR A 247 10.69 -1.85 3.42
C TYR A 247 11.88 -0.89 3.58
N GLU A 248 11.86 0.22 2.84
CA GLU A 248 12.90 1.28 2.88
C GLU A 248 12.86 2.14 4.15
#